data_AF-A0A4W5JU72-F1
#
_entry.id   AF-A0A4W5JU72-F1
#
_cell.length_a   1.000
_cell.length_b   1.000
_cell.length_c   1.000
_cell.angle_alpha   90.00
_cell.angle_beta   90.00
_cell.angle_gamma   90.00
#
_symmetry.space_group_name_H-M   'P 1'
#
loop_
_entity.id
_entity.type
_entity.pdbx_description
1 polymer ?
#
loop_
_entity_poly.entity_id
_entity_poly.type
_entity_poly.pdbx_seq_one_letter_code
_entity_poly.pdbx_strand_id
1 'polypeptide(L)'
;MVVGRYPDERVCPGALRTIDIYDANTGELACQLLDPNAPGIISVNKFNPMGDVLGSGMGVNILVWNRGETLAGKQQRGELQQQAGVQVGRGRGQRRRRGEARRGEDED
;
A
#
# COMPACT_ATOMS: atom_id res chain seq x y z
N MET A 1 22.49 -4.37 -4.02
CA MET A 1 22.65 -3.80 -2.68
C MET A 1 21.48 -4.30 -1.83
N VAL A 2 21.73 -4.95 -0.70
CA VAL A 2 20.65 -5.37 0.23
C VAL A 2 20.62 -4.35 1.36
N VAL A 3 19.50 -3.65 1.52
CA VAL A 3 19.29 -2.68 2.61
C VAL A 3 18.22 -3.25 3.53
N GLY A 4 18.61 -3.61 4.75
CA GLY A 4 17.67 -4.05 5.77
C GLY A 4 17.12 -2.86 6.55
N ARG A 5 15.80 -2.84 6.78
CA ARG A 5 15.18 -1.93 7.74
C ARG A 5 15.00 -2.70 9.05
N TYR A 6 15.52 -2.16 10.17
CA TYR A 6 15.24 -2.76 11.48
C TYR A 6 13.86 -2.30 11.95
N PRO A 7 12.90 -3.22 12.19
CA PRO A 7 11.54 -2.85 12.54
C PRO A 7 11.46 -2.50 14.03
N ASP A 8 11.79 -1.26 14.39
CA ASP A 8 11.61 -0.69 15.72
C ASP A 8 10.40 0.25 15.75
N GLU A 9 9.41 -0.09 16.57
CA GLU A 9 8.18 0.68 16.76
C GLU A 9 8.45 2.09 17.31
N ARG A 10 9.57 2.29 18.01
CA ARG A 10 9.97 3.61 18.53
C ARG A 10 10.49 4.53 17.44
N VAL A 11 11.00 3.97 16.35
CA VAL A 11 11.61 4.72 15.24
C VAL A 11 10.61 4.86 14.09
N CYS A 12 9.86 3.79 13.79
CA CYS A 12 8.86 3.78 12.73
C CYS A 12 7.59 3.05 13.18
N PRO A 13 6.70 3.73 13.94
CA PRO A 13 5.45 3.14 14.39
C PRO A 13 4.59 2.69 13.21
N GLY A 14 3.99 1.50 13.32
CA GLY A 14 3.13 0.93 12.26
C GLY A 14 3.87 0.51 11.00
N ALA A 15 5.21 0.45 11.01
CA ALA A 15 5.98 -0.02 9.87
C ALA A 15 5.69 -1.50 9.59
N LEU A 16 5.31 -1.79 8.35
CA LEU A 16 5.10 -3.15 7.89
C LEU A 16 6.44 -3.88 7.73
N ARG A 17 6.48 -5.14 8.14
CA ARG A 17 7.66 -6.02 8.00
C ARG A 17 7.67 -6.68 6.62
N THR A 18 7.84 -5.87 5.58
CA THR A 18 7.81 -6.34 4.19
C THR A 18 9.17 -6.78 3.68
N ILE A 19 9.15 -7.60 2.62
CA ILE A 19 10.30 -7.74 1.72
C ILE A 19 10.07 -6.75 0.58
N ASP A 20 11.00 -5.82 0.42
CA ASP A 20 10.95 -4.83 -0.67
C ASP A 20 11.85 -5.28 -1.82
N ILE A 21 11.29 -5.35 -3.01
CA ILE A 21 12.02 -5.65 -4.25
C ILE A 21 12.17 -4.35 -5.01
N TYR A 22 13.41 -4.00 -5.32
CA TYR A 22 13.76 -2.82 -6.11
C TYR A 22 14.22 -3.22 -7.50
N ASP A 23 13.84 -2.43 -8.50
CA ASP A 23 14.42 -2.54 -9.83
C ASP A 23 15.86 -2.01 -9.79
N ALA A 24 16.82 -2.83 -10.19
CA ALA A 24 18.23 -2.51 -10.07
C ALA A 24 18.72 -1.45 -11.07
N ASN A 25 17.99 -1.23 -12.17
CA ASN A 25 18.37 -0.26 -13.20
C ASN A 25 17.91 1.15 -12.83
N THR A 26 16.74 1.26 -12.20
CA THR A 26 16.07 2.52 -11.87
C THR A 26 16.20 2.91 -10.40
N GLY A 27 16.40 1.93 -9.51
CA GLY A 27 16.35 2.12 -8.06
C GLY A 27 14.94 2.26 -7.51
N GLU A 28 13.90 2.11 -8.34
CA GLU A 28 12.51 2.25 -7.92
C GLU A 28 12.00 0.99 -7.20
N LEU A 29 11.07 1.17 -6.26
CA LEU A 29 10.39 0.07 -5.58
C LEU A 29 9.47 -0.66 -6.56
N ALA A 30 9.84 -1.88 -6.95
CA ALA A 30 9.07 -2.69 -7.88
C ALA A 30 7.87 -3.36 -7.19
N CYS A 31 8.07 -3.96 -6.01
CA CYS A 31 6.98 -4.50 -5.21
C CYS A 31 7.36 -4.71 -3.75
N GLN A 32 6.34 -4.87 -2.91
CA GLN A 32 6.47 -5.28 -1.52
C GLN A 32 5.71 -6.59 -1.30
N LEU A 33 6.34 -7.52 -0.59
CA LEU A 33 5.78 -8.81 -0.22
C LEU A 33 5.48 -8.82 1.28
N LEU A 34 4.25 -9.20 1.62
CA LEU A 34 3.74 -9.28 2.98
C LEU A 34 2.72 -10.40 3.08
N ASP A 35 2.88 -11.26 4.07
CA ASP A 35 1.88 -12.24 4.47
C ASP A 35 1.32 -11.83 5.83
N PRO A 36 0.05 -11.42 5.93
CA PRO A 36 -0.57 -11.04 7.20
C PRO A 36 -0.53 -12.13 8.28
N ASN A 37 -0.44 -13.40 7.88
CA ASN A 37 -0.38 -14.53 8.80
C ASN A 37 1.03 -14.80 9.33
N ALA A 38 2.03 -14.13 8.75
CA ALA A 38 3.45 -14.28 9.08
C ALA A 38 4.08 -12.91 9.40
N PRO A 39 3.75 -12.31 10.57
CA PRO A 39 4.18 -10.94 10.93
C PRO A 39 5.58 -10.86 11.55
N GLY A 40 6.34 -11.95 11.55
CA GLY A 40 7.68 -12.03 12.14
C GLY A 40 8.77 -11.35 11.31
N ILE A 41 10.01 -11.40 11.80
CA ILE A 41 11.16 -10.87 11.07
C ILE A 41 11.59 -11.87 10.00
N ILE A 42 11.63 -11.39 8.76
CA ILE A 42 12.08 -12.17 7.60
C ILE A 42 13.58 -11.95 7.43
N SER A 43 14.38 -12.89 7.90
CA SER A 43 15.84 -12.74 8.02
C SER A 43 16.61 -13.23 6.79
N VAL A 44 15.99 -14.06 5.95
CA VAL A 44 16.62 -14.65 4.76
C VAL A 44 15.66 -14.59 3.58
N ASN A 45 16.19 -14.20 2.42
CA ASN A 45 15.48 -14.10 1.15
C ASN A 45 16.39 -14.65 0.05
N LYS A 46 15.94 -15.66 -0.69
CA LYS A 46 16.68 -16.24 -1.82
C LYS A 46 15.77 -16.52 -3.00
N PHE A 47 16.14 -15.99 -4.16
CA PHE A 47 15.53 -16.40 -5.41
C PHE A 47 16.01 -17.79 -5.82
N ASN A 48 15.14 -18.54 -6.48
CA ASN A 48 15.57 -19.70 -7.25
C ASN A 48 16.46 -19.27 -8.44
N PRO A 49 17.16 -20.19 -9.11
CA PRO A 49 18.02 -19.84 -10.24
C PRO A 49 17.32 -19.14 -11.41
N MET A 50 16.00 -19.37 -11.57
CA MET A 50 15.20 -18.76 -12.63
C MET A 50 14.68 -17.36 -12.27
N GLY A 51 14.77 -16.94 -11.00
CA GLY A 51 14.37 -15.62 -10.53
C GLY A 51 12.85 -15.39 -10.44
N ASP A 52 12.02 -16.41 -10.67
CA ASP A 52 10.56 -16.31 -10.68
C ASP A 52 9.91 -16.74 -9.35
N VAL A 53 10.67 -17.44 -8.50
CA VAL A 53 10.25 -17.83 -7.14
C VAL A 53 11.24 -17.31 -6.11
N LEU A 54 10.71 -16.69 -5.05
CA LEU A 54 11.47 -16.27 -3.88
C LEU A 54 11.13 -17.17 -2.69
N GLY A 55 12.14 -17.78 -2.08
CA GLY A 55 12.02 -18.43 -0.78
C GLY A 55 12.49 -17.48 0.33
N SER A 56 11.68 -17.32 1.35
CA SER A 56 11.98 -16.47 2.51
C SER A 56 11.84 -17.24 3.81
N GLY A 57 12.73 -17.01 4.76
CA GLY A 57 12.69 -17.62 6.09
C GLY A 57 12.37 -16.61 7.17
N MET A 58 11.44 -16.99 8.05
CA MET A 58 10.94 -16.18 9.15
C MET A 58 10.77 -17.04 10.40
N GLY A 59 11.80 -17.13 11.24
CA GLY A 59 11.76 -17.95 12.46
C GLY A 59 11.33 -19.40 12.17
N VAL A 60 10.07 -19.72 12.53
CA VAL A 60 9.46 -21.04 12.32
C VAL A 60 8.70 -21.21 10.99
N ASN A 61 8.65 -20.16 10.16
CA ASN A 61 7.93 -20.15 8.89
C ASN A 61 8.90 -20.08 7.71
N ILE A 62 8.54 -20.79 6.64
CA ILE A 62 9.14 -20.64 5.31
C ILE A 62 8.03 -20.12 4.39
N LEU A 63 8.28 -18.99 3.77
CA LEU A 63 7.37 -18.36 2.82
C LEU A 63 7.89 -18.59 1.40
N VAL A 64 6.99 -18.96 0.49
CA VAL A 64 7.31 -19.17 -0.93
C VAL A 64 6.48 -18.20 -1.74
N TRP A 65 7.15 -17.29 -2.46
CA TRP A 65 6.51 -16.28 -3.27
C TRP A 65 6.70 -16.61 -4.74
N ASN A 66 5.60 -16.87 -5.44
CA ASN A 66 5.61 -17.11 -6.89
C ASN A 66 5.09 -15.86 -7.61
N ARG A 67 5.84 -15.35 -8.59
CA ARG A 67 5.45 -14.16 -9.38
C ARG A 67 4.04 -14.28 -9.99
N GLY A 68 3.66 -15.45 -10.53
CA GLY A 68 2.36 -15.65 -11.16
C GLY A 68 1.20 -15.55 -10.17
N GLU A 69 1.32 -16.21 -9.02
CA GLU A 69 0.28 -16.22 -7.98
C GLU A 69 0.19 -14.88 -7.22
N THR A 70 1.35 -14.24 -7.00
CA THR A 70 1.41 -12.94 -6.29
C THR A 70 0.78 -11.82 -7.13
N LEU A 71 0.88 -11.88 -8.46
CA LEU A 71 0.21 -10.93 -9.36
C LEU A 71 -1.31 -11.20 -9.45
N ALA A 72 -1.72 -12.47 -9.46
CA ALA A 72 -3.13 -12.85 -9.48
C ALA A 72 -3.87 -12.41 -8.20
N GLY A 73 -3.25 -12.56 -7.03
CA GLY A 73 -3.82 -12.09 -5.76
C GLY A 73 -3.97 -10.56 -5.67
N LYS A 74 -3.09 -9.79 -6.34
CA LYS A 74 -3.21 -8.32 -6.43
C LYS A 74 -4.40 -7.88 -7.28
N GLN A 75 -4.77 -8.61 -8.34
CA GLN A 75 -5.96 -8.31 -9.14
C GLN A 75 -7.24 -8.47 -8.31
N GLN A 76 -7.40 -9.60 -7.61
CA GLN A 76 -8.57 -9.83 -6.76
C GLN A 76 -8.72 -8.80 -5.63
N ARG A 77 -7.63 -8.40 -4.97
CA ARG A 77 -7.69 -7.36 -3.92
C ARG A 77 -8.01 -5.97 -4.49
N GLY A 78 -7.48 -5.64 -5.67
CA GLY A 78 -7.81 -4.39 -6.38
C GLY A 78 -9.27 -4.30 -6.79
N GLU A 79 -9.89 -5.43 -7.15
CA GLU A 79 -11.32 -5.52 -7.50
C GLU A 79 -12.22 -5.40 -6.25
N LEU A 80 -11.87 -6.08 -5.15
CA LEU A 80 -12.59 -5.96 -3.87
C LEU A 80 -12.52 -4.54 -3.29
N GLN A 81 -11.36 -3.88 -3.41
CA GLN A 81 -11.17 -2.52 -2.92
C GLN A 81 -11.86 -1.47 -3.80
N GLN A 82 -12.00 -1.72 -5.11
CA GLN A 82 -12.86 -0.92 -6.00
C GLN A 82 -14.35 -1.10 -5.68
N GLN A 83 -14.82 -2.31 -5.39
CA GLN A 83 -16.22 -2.53 -4.98
C GLN A 83 -16.56 -1.88 -3.64
N ALA A 84 -15.63 -1.87 -2.68
CA ALA A 84 -15.80 -1.18 -1.39
C ALA A 84 -15.73 0.36 -1.49
N GLY A 85 -15.16 0.91 -2.58
CA GLY A 85 -15.00 2.35 -2.81
C GLY A 85 -16.15 3.04 -3.56
N VAL A 86 -17.14 2.30 -4.06
CA VAL A 86 -18.32 2.86 -4.74
C VAL A 86 -19.47 3.04 -3.75
N GLN A 87 -19.30 3.95 -2.78
CA GLN A 87 -20.43 4.59 -2.11
C GLN A 87 -20.64 5.98 -2.72
N VAL A 88 -21.73 6.05 -3.48
CA VAL A 88 -22.25 7.19 -4.22
C VAL A 88 -22.47 8.39 -3.30
N GLY A 89 -21.67 9.44 -3.50
CA GLY A 89 -21.94 10.79 -3.01
C GLY A 89 -22.23 11.73 -4.17
N ARG A 90 -23.37 11.57 -4.86
CA ARG A 90 -23.88 12.59 -5.80
C ARG A 90 -24.47 13.77 -5.01
N GLY A 91 -23.60 14.56 -4.39
CA GLY A 91 -23.93 15.88 -3.82
C GLY A 91 -23.75 16.95 -4.88
N ARG A 92 -24.86 17.44 -5.43
CA ARG A 92 -24.94 18.51 -6.44
C ARG A 92 -24.06 19.71 -6.09
N GLY A 93 -23.13 20.03 -6.98
CA GLY A 93 -22.54 21.36 -7.04
C GLY A 93 -23.59 22.38 -7.51
N GLN A 94 -23.80 23.44 -6.73
CA GLN A 94 -24.12 24.75 -7.29
C GLN A 94 -23.53 25.84 -6.40
N ARG A 95 -22.29 26.17 -6.72
CA ARG A 95 -21.63 27.41 -6.30
C ARG A 95 -22.15 28.50 -7.25
N ARG A 96 -22.97 29.43 -6.77
CA ARG A 96 -23.17 30.72 -7.43
C ARG A 96 -23.07 31.86 -6.43
N ARG A 97 -21.95 32.58 -6.55
CA ARG A 97 -21.72 33.94 -6.06
C ARG A 97 -22.77 34.89 -6.65
N ARG A 98 -23.33 35.74 -5.82
CA ARG A 98 -23.94 37.06 -6.08
C ARG A 98 -24.06 37.68 -4.68
N GLY A 99 -23.66 38.90 -4.38
CA GLY A 99 -23.41 40.09 -5.16
C GLY A 99 -23.74 41.24 -4.19
N GLU A 100 -22.77 42.13 -4.00
CA GLU A 100 -22.79 43.33 -3.17
C GLU A 100 -23.95 44.28 -3.54
N ALA A 101 -24.60 44.93 -2.54
CA ALA A 101 -24.99 46.36 -2.51
C ALA A 101 -26.33 46.71 -1.79
N ARG A 102 -26.20 47.44 -0.66
CA ARG A 102 -26.85 48.72 -0.24
C ARG A 102 -28.37 48.86 0.04
N ARG A 103 -28.63 49.69 1.09
CA ARG A 103 -29.85 50.45 1.53
C ARG A 103 -30.85 49.65 2.38
N GLY A 104 -31.40 50.11 3.51
CA GLY A 104 -31.38 51.37 4.29
C GLY A 104 -32.63 51.37 5.22
N GLU A 105 -32.59 52.13 6.34
CA GLU A 105 -33.75 52.66 7.13
C GLU A 105 -34.58 51.61 7.94
N ASP A 106 -35.15 51.79 9.13
CA ASP A 106 -35.22 52.78 10.23
C ASP A 106 -36.04 52.13 11.40
N GLU A 107 -36.01 52.74 12.62
CA GLU A 107 -36.98 52.64 13.77
C GLU A 107 -37.08 51.29 14.54
N ASP A 108 -37.08 51.17 15.88
CA ASP A 108 -37.29 52.03 17.07
C ASP A 108 -36.36 51.60 18.24
#